data_AF-A0A7K9TIE1-F1
#
_entry.id   AF-A0A7K9TIE1-F1
#
_cell.length_a   1.000
_cell.length_b   1.000
_cell.length_c   1.000
_cell.angle_alpha   90.00
_cell.angle_beta   90.00
_cell.angle_gamma   90.00
#
_symmetry.space_group_name_H-M   'P 1'
#
loop_
_entity.id
_entity.type
_entity.pdbx_description
1 polymer ?
#
loop_
_entity_poly.entity_id
_entity_poly.type
_entity_poly.pdbx_seq_one_letter_code
_entity_poly.pdbx_strand_id
1 'polypeptide(L)'
;MDARFTRGKSPLLERALGRPRSEVSLSAFALLFSELVQYCQNRVYSVAELQAKLASLGHQVGLRVLDALVAREKSGRRETKVLNVLLFVKGPVWRALFGKEADKLEQANDDDKTYYVIEKEPLVNTYISVPKENSTLNCAAFTAGLVEAILTASGFPAKVTAHWHKGTTLMIKFDEAVIARDKSLEGR
;
A
#
# COMPACT_ATOMS: atom_id res chain seq x y z
N MET A 1 -57.44 -10.86 11.81
CA MET A 1 -56.24 -11.32 11.08
C MET A 1 -55.08 -10.49 11.54
N ASP A 2 -54.30 -11.07 12.45
CA ASP A 2 -53.25 -10.41 13.22
C ASP A 2 -52.13 -9.84 12.36
N ALA A 3 -51.76 -8.58 12.62
CA ALA A 3 -50.52 -7.98 12.14
C ALA A 3 -49.34 -8.67 12.82
N ARG A 4 -48.84 -9.74 12.21
CA ARG A 4 -47.92 -10.71 12.82
C ARG A 4 -46.43 -10.34 12.79
N PHE A 5 -46.10 -9.07 12.62
CA PHE A 5 -44.72 -8.58 12.78
C PHE A 5 -44.73 -7.20 13.42
N THR A 6 -44.34 -7.12 14.69
CA THR A 6 -43.87 -5.86 15.25
C THR A 6 -42.60 -5.50 14.47
N ARG A 7 -42.62 -4.33 13.82
CA ARG A 7 -41.48 -3.79 13.05
C ARG A 7 -40.39 -3.29 14.01
N GLY A 8 -40.00 -4.11 14.98
CA GLY A 8 -38.85 -3.87 15.82
C GLY A 8 -37.61 -4.03 14.95
N LYS A 9 -36.88 -2.93 14.71
CA LYS A 9 -35.61 -2.98 13.99
C LYS A 9 -34.70 -3.94 14.75
N SER A 10 -34.28 -5.03 14.11
CA SER A 10 -33.41 -5.98 14.78
C SER A 10 -32.04 -5.33 14.99
N PRO A 11 -31.47 -5.37 16.21
CA PRO A 11 -30.16 -4.77 16.49
C PRO A 11 -29.02 -5.38 15.65
N LEU A 12 -29.21 -6.59 15.12
CA LEU A 12 -28.30 -7.22 14.15
C LEU A 12 -28.28 -6.52 12.78
N LEU A 13 -29.42 -5.99 12.33
CA LEU A 13 -29.53 -5.22 11.08
C LEU A 13 -29.14 -3.75 11.28
N GLU A 14 -29.16 -3.25 12.52
CA GLU A 14 -28.69 -1.90 12.87
C GLU A 14 -27.18 -1.86 13.14
N ARG A 15 -26.55 -3.02 13.34
CA ARG A 15 -25.11 -3.11 13.55
C ARG A 15 -24.37 -2.64 12.31
N ALA A 16 -23.54 -1.62 12.47
CA ALA A 16 -22.65 -1.17 11.41
C ALA A 16 -21.85 -2.36 10.85
N LEU A 17 -21.91 -2.55 9.52
CA LEU A 17 -21.17 -3.59 8.81
C LEU A 17 -19.65 -3.42 8.95
N GLY A 18 -19.19 -2.23 9.33
CA GLY A 18 -17.79 -1.94 9.60
C GLY A 18 -17.31 -2.65 10.86
N ARG A 19 -16.37 -3.59 10.71
CA ARG A 19 -15.59 -4.10 11.86
C ARG A 19 -14.86 -2.92 12.51
N PRO A 20 -15.03 -2.66 13.83
CA PRO A 20 -14.31 -1.60 14.51
C PRO A 20 -12.80 -1.82 14.38
N ARG A 21 -12.02 -0.72 14.34
CA ARG A 21 -10.56 -0.81 14.33
C ARG A 21 -10.11 -1.48 15.63
N SER A 22 -9.32 -2.54 15.50
CA SER A 22 -8.63 -3.18 16.61
C SER A 22 -7.18 -2.75 16.57
N GLU A 23 -6.64 -2.36 17.72
CA GLU A 23 -5.22 -2.04 17.84
C GLU A 23 -4.42 -3.32 18.12
N VAL A 24 -3.27 -3.43 17.48
CA VAL A 24 -2.33 -4.54 17.67
C VAL A 24 -0.99 -3.91 18.00
N SER A 25 -0.25 -4.51 18.94
CA SER A 25 1.09 -4.04 19.27
C SER A 25 1.99 -4.04 18.04
N LEU A 26 2.74 -2.94 17.85
CA LEU A 26 3.71 -2.82 16.77
C LEU A 26 4.75 -3.95 16.80
N SER A 27 5.12 -4.42 18.00
CA SER A 27 6.04 -5.54 18.18
C SER A 27 5.51 -6.84 17.56
N ALA A 28 4.20 -7.06 17.53
CA ALA A 28 3.63 -8.27 16.92
C ALA A 28 3.83 -8.26 15.40
N PHE A 29 3.64 -7.11 14.75
CA PHE A 29 3.96 -6.95 13.33
C PHE A 29 5.46 -7.10 13.07
N ALA A 30 6.30 -6.43 13.87
CA ALA A 30 7.75 -6.50 13.77
C ALA A 30 8.30 -7.94 13.80
N LEU A 31 7.91 -8.72 14.81
CA LEU A 31 8.36 -10.11 14.98
C LEU A 31 7.88 -10.99 13.83
N LEU A 32 6.61 -10.89 13.43
CA LEU A 32 6.06 -11.65 12.31
C LEU A 32 6.77 -11.31 11.00
N PHE A 33 6.98 -10.02 10.74
CA PHE A 33 7.61 -9.55 9.51
C PHE A 33 9.09 -9.95 9.45
N SER A 34 9.81 -9.86 10.58
CA SER A 34 11.20 -10.34 10.68
C SER A 34 11.32 -11.83 10.32
N GLU A 35 10.47 -12.68 10.89
CA GLU A 35 10.44 -14.12 10.57
C GLU A 35 10.04 -14.39 9.12
N LEU A 36 9.12 -13.60 8.55
CA LEU A 36 8.74 -13.70 7.14
C LEU A 36 9.92 -13.37 6.22
N VAL A 37 10.72 -12.34 6.54
CA VAL A 37 11.92 -11.98 5.79
C VAL A 37 12.96 -13.09 5.89
N GLN A 38 13.26 -13.59 7.08
CA GLN A 38 14.20 -14.70 7.30
C GLN A 38 13.76 -15.97 6.56
N TYR A 39 12.48 -16.33 6.64
CA TYR A 39 11.89 -17.45 5.90
C TYR A 39 12.07 -17.31 4.39
N CYS A 40 11.89 -16.10 3.85
CA CYS A 40 12.10 -15.85 2.43
C CYS A 40 13.58 -15.93 2.06
N GLN A 41 14.47 -15.35 2.87
CA GLN A 41 15.92 -15.31 2.67
C GLN A 41 16.53 -16.71 2.58
N ASN A 42 16.09 -17.64 3.43
CA ASN A 42 16.56 -19.03 3.45
C ASN A 42 16.13 -19.86 2.22
N ARG A 43 15.38 -19.27 1.28
CA ARG A 43 14.78 -19.95 0.12
C ARG A 43 15.04 -19.22 -1.20
N VAL A 44 15.99 -18.30 -1.23
CA VAL A 44 16.36 -17.51 -2.41
C VAL A 44 17.87 -17.40 -2.48
N TYR A 45 18.41 -17.18 -3.67
CA TYR A 45 19.84 -17.17 -3.93
C TYR A 45 20.41 -15.75 -4.07
N SER A 46 19.55 -14.73 -4.14
CA SER A 46 19.96 -13.33 -4.30
C SER A 46 19.04 -12.35 -3.57
N VAL A 47 19.57 -11.14 -3.29
CA VAL A 47 18.78 -10.03 -2.73
C VAL A 47 17.64 -9.63 -3.67
N ALA A 48 17.86 -9.67 -4.98
CA ALA A 48 16.83 -9.37 -5.97
C ALA A 48 15.65 -10.36 -5.91
N GLU A 49 15.93 -11.67 -5.79
CA GLU A 49 14.90 -12.69 -5.59
C GLU A 49 14.17 -12.51 -4.26
N LEU A 50 14.89 -12.15 -3.19
CA LEU A 50 14.28 -11.85 -1.88
C LEU A 50 13.29 -10.68 -2.01
N GLN A 51 13.71 -9.58 -2.63
CA GLN A 51 12.86 -8.41 -2.85
C GLN A 51 11.65 -8.74 -3.72
N ALA A 52 11.82 -9.52 -4.80
CA ALA A 52 10.72 -9.95 -5.65
C ALA A 52 9.69 -10.80 -4.87
N LYS A 53 10.17 -11.71 -4.01
CA LYS A 53 9.31 -12.54 -3.16
C LYS A 53 8.57 -11.72 -2.10
N LEU A 54 9.24 -10.77 -1.45
CA LEU A 54 8.61 -9.83 -0.52
C LEU A 54 7.57 -8.95 -1.23
N ALA A 55 7.87 -8.45 -2.43
CA ALA A 55 6.93 -7.69 -3.23
C ALA A 55 5.69 -8.51 -3.60
N SER A 56 5.86 -9.80 -3.97
CA SER A 56 4.72 -10.68 -4.24
C SER A 56 3.81 -10.86 -3.01
N LEU A 57 4.39 -11.02 -1.81
CA LEU A 57 3.61 -11.10 -0.57
C LEU A 57 2.89 -9.78 -0.27
N GLY A 58 3.57 -8.65 -0.43
CA GLY A 58 2.99 -7.32 -0.30
C GLY A 58 1.83 -7.09 -1.26
N HIS A 59 1.97 -7.55 -2.50
CA HIS A 59 0.94 -7.46 -3.53
C HIS A 59 -0.36 -8.14 -3.10
N GLN A 60 -0.29 -9.34 -2.52
CA GLN A 60 -1.46 -10.03 -1.98
C GLN A 60 -2.14 -9.26 -0.83
N VAL A 61 -1.36 -8.56 -0.01
CA VAL A 61 -1.90 -7.70 1.06
C VAL A 61 -2.57 -6.47 0.46
N GLY A 62 -1.95 -5.81 -0.52
CA GLY A 62 -2.48 -4.64 -1.18
C GLY A 62 -3.85 -4.87 -1.83
N LEU A 63 -4.03 -6.00 -2.51
CA LEU A 63 -5.32 -6.39 -3.09
C LEU A 63 -6.44 -6.48 -2.05
N ARG A 64 -6.15 -6.99 -0.85
CA ARG A 64 -7.14 -7.15 0.23
C ARG A 64 -7.42 -5.86 0.99
N VAL A 65 -6.44 -4.97 1.06
CA VAL A 65 -6.53 -3.69 1.79
C VAL A 65 -7.32 -2.64 1.00
N LEU A 66 -7.25 -2.64 -0.33
CA LEU A 66 -7.85 -1.62 -1.18
C LEU A 66 -9.34 -1.39 -0.92
N ASP A 67 -10.18 -2.41 -1.07
CA ASP A 67 -11.62 -2.24 -0.97
C ASP A 67 -12.06 -1.83 0.45
N ALA A 68 -11.37 -2.35 1.47
CA ALA A 68 -11.60 -1.97 2.86
C ALA A 68 -11.29 -0.48 3.11
N LEU A 69 -10.22 0.06 2.51
CA LEU A 69 -9.87 1.47 2.63
C LEU A 69 -10.80 2.36 1.81
N VAL A 70 -11.16 1.99 0.59
CA VAL A 70 -12.08 2.76 -0.25
C VAL A 70 -13.47 2.84 0.40
N ALA A 71 -13.95 1.75 0.99
CA ALA A 71 -15.23 1.74 1.70
C ALA A 71 -15.23 2.65 2.94
N ARG A 72 -14.11 2.69 3.69
CA ARG A 72 -14.00 3.43 4.96
C ARG A 72 -13.66 4.90 4.77
N GLU A 73 -12.69 5.21 3.91
CA GLU A 73 -12.07 6.54 3.82
C GLU A 73 -12.61 7.35 2.64
N LYS A 74 -13.28 6.71 1.67
CA LYS A 74 -13.71 7.36 0.41
C LYS A 74 -15.21 7.17 0.09
N SER A 75 -16.00 6.65 1.04
CA SER A 75 -17.43 6.38 0.84
C SER A 75 -17.71 5.56 -0.44
N GLY A 76 -16.79 4.66 -0.80
CA GLY A 76 -16.91 3.82 -2.00
C GLY A 76 -16.48 4.49 -3.31
N ARG A 77 -16.01 5.74 -3.31
CA ARG A 77 -15.56 6.43 -4.54
C ARG A 77 -14.12 6.05 -4.88
N ARG A 78 -13.91 5.59 -6.11
CA ARG A 78 -12.58 5.30 -6.67
C ARG A 78 -12.01 6.55 -7.35
N GLU A 79 -10.70 6.71 -7.26
CA GLU A 79 -10.00 7.82 -7.90
C GLU A 79 -9.89 7.61 -9.42
N THR A 80 -9.98 8.69 -10.19
CA THR A 80 -9.87 8.66 -11.66
C THR A 80 -8.64 9.39 -12.19
N LYS A 81 -8.06 10.29 -11.38
CA LYS A 81 -6.87 11.07 -11.71
C LYS A 81 -5.61 10.52 -11.06
N VAL A 82 -4.48 10.60 -11.76
CA VAL A 82 -3.16 10.10 -11.26
C VAL A 82 -2.77 10.80 -9.96
N LEU A 83 -2.89 12.13 -9.90
CA LEU A 83 -2.57 12.88 -8.70
C LEU A 83 -3.40 12.42 -7.48
N ASN A 84 -4.70 12.18 -7.68
CA ASN A 84 -5.57 11.79 -6.58
C ASN A 84 -5.28 10.38 -6.06
N VAL A 85 -4.97 9.42 -6.94
CA VAL A 85 -4.60 8.07 -6.50
C VAL A 85 -3.24 8.08 -5.79
N LEU A 86 -2.30 8.93 -6.21
CA LEU A 86 -1.02 9.10 -5.50
C LEU A 86 -1.21 9.74 -4.12
N LEU A 87 -2.11 10.73 -3.99
CA LEU A 87 -2.49 11.30 -2.69
C LEU A 87 -3.22 10.29 -1.80
N PHE A 88 -4.03 9.40 -2.39
CA PHE A 88 -4.63 8.28 -1.68
C PHE A 88 -3.56 7.31 -1.12
N VAL A 89 -2.50 7.03 -1.89
CA VAL A 89 -1.35 6.24 -1.42
C VAL A 89 -0.59 6.97 -0.30
N LYS A 90 -0.24 8.25 -0.50
CA LYS A 90 0.52 9.07 0.48
C LYS A 90 -0.20 9.22 1.82
N GLY A 91 -1.51 9.41 1.81
CA GLY A 91 -2.31 9.72 3.00
C GLY A 91 -3.04 8.49 3.55
N PRO A 92 -4.26 8.19 3.07
CA PRO A 92 -5.09 7.10 3.58
C PRO A 92 -4.41 5.73 3.67
N VAL A 93 -3.72 5.28 2.61
CA VAL A 93 -3.02 3.98 2.63
C VAL A 93 -1.88 4.00 3.65
N TRP A 94 -1.03 5.02 3.60
CA TRP A 94 0.10 5.14 4.51
C TRP A 94 -0.33 5.21 5.97
N ARG A 95 -1.36 6.00 6.29
CA ARG A 95 -1.89 6.12 7.64
C ARG A 95 -2.50 4.81 8.14
N ALA A 96 -3.15 4.06 7.26
CA ALA A 96 -3.71 2.76 7.61
C ALA A 96 -2.64 1.70 7.90
N LEU A 97 -1.49 1.77 7.22
CA LEU A 97 -0.40 0.80 7.38
C LEU A 97 0.59 1.19 8.48
N PHE A 98 0.89 2.48 8.60
CA PHE A 98 2.04 3.01 9.35
C PHE A 98 1.66 4.08 10.38
N GLY A 99 0.38 4.43 10.50
CA GLY A 99 -0.09 5.43 11.48
C GLY A 99 0.30 6.87 11.16
N LYS A 100 1.01 7.12 10.05
CA LYS A 100 1.43 8.45 9.57
C LYS A 100 1.27 8.55 8.05
N GLU A 101 1.28 9.78 7.53
CA GLU A 101 1.40 9.98 6.08
C GLU A 101 2.84 9.75 5.61
N ALA A 102 3.01 9.47 4.32
CA ALA A 102 4.34 9.40 3.75
C ALA A 102 5.02 10.78 3.81
N ASP A 103 6.33 10.86 4.01
CA ASP A 103 6.99 12.14 4.23
C ASP A 103 6.91 13.03 2.97
N LYS A 104 7.19 12.49 1.78
CA LYS A 104 7.13 13.23 0.51
C LYS A 104 6.51 12.44 -0.63
N LEU A 105 5.93 13.19 -1.57
CA LEU A 105 5.50 12.72 -2.89
C LEU A 105 6.10 13.69 -3.92
N GLU A 106 6.98 13.18 -4.78
CA GLU A 106 7.68 13.96 -5.81
C GLU A 106 7.38 13.35 -7.20
N GLN A 107 7.37 14.15 -8.25
CA GLN A 107 7.38 13.67 -9.64
C GLN A 107 8.82 13.74 -10.16
N ALA A 108 9.21 12.82 -11.04
CA ALA A 108 10.50 12.92 -11.73
C ALA A 108 10.51 14.15 -12.66
N ASN A 109 11.64 14.86 -12.70
CA ASN A 109 11.75 16.09 -13.51
C ASN A 109 11.69 15.80 -15.02
N ASP A 110 12.25 14.66 -15.44
CA ASP A 110 12.46 14.33 -16.86
C ASP A 110 11.55 13.19 -17.36
N ASP A 111 10.64 12.68 -16.51
CA ASP A 111 9.73 11.59 -16.86
C ASP A 111 8.37 11.77 -16.17
N ASP A 112 7.35 12.16 -16.93
CA ASP A 112 6.01 12.43 -16.43
C ASP A 112 5.27 11.17 -15.94
N LYS A 113 5.77 9.97 -16.28
CA LYS A 113 5.27 8.68 -15.81
C LYS A 113 5.81 8.26 -14.45
N THR A 114 6.87 8.91 -13.98
CA THR A 114 7.61 8.45 -12.80
C THR A 114 7.36 9.37 -11.61
N TYR A 115 6.96 8.77 -10.50
CA TYR A 115 6.68 9.42 -9.23
C TYR A 115 7.42 8.72 -8.10
N TYR A 116 7.69 9.45 -7.02
CA TYR A 116 8.44 8.98 -5.87
C TYR A 116 7.65 9.20 -4.59
N VAL A 117 7.45 8.14 -3.81
CA VAL A 117 7.01 8.24 -2.41
C VAL A 117 8.24 8.03 -1.53
N ILE A 118 8.59 9.03 -0.71
CA ILE A 118 9.85 9.04 0.05
C ILE A 118 9.55 8.99 1.53
N GLU A 119 10.25 8.09 2.23
CA GLU A 119 10.22 7.90 3.67
C GLU A 119 11.64 8.04 4.23
N LYS A 120 11.84 8.99 5.15
CA LYS A 120 13.12 9.16 5.85
C LYS A 120 13.36 7.99 6.81
N GLU A 121 12.32 7.55 7.50
CA GLU A 121 12.37 6.52 8.55
C GLU A 121 11.27 5.45 8.33
N PRO A 122 11.47 4.51 7.38
CA PRO A 122 10.47 3.51 7.04
C PRO A 122 10.30 2.47 8.16
N LEU A 123 9.08 2.35 8.70
CA LEU A 123 8.76 1.39 9.78
C LEU A 123 9.15 -0.05 9.44
N VAL A 124 8.99 -0.47 8.18
CA VAL A 124 9.35 -1.82 7.73
C VAL A 124 10.85 -2.13 7.81
N ASN A 125 11.72 -1.11 7.77
CA ASN A 125 13.17 -1.30 7.94
C ASN A 125 13.62 -1.05 9.38
N THR A 126 12.83 -0.35 10.20
CA THR A 126 13.16 -0.06 11.62
C THR A 126 13.15 -1.31 12.50
N TYR A 127 12.36 -2.33 12.16
CA TYR A 127 12.15 -3.50 13.03
C TYR A 127 12.80 -4.79 12.55
N ILE A 128 13.56 -4.72 11.47
CA ILE A 128 14.35 -5.86 10.98
C ILE A 128 15.81 -5.59 11.32
N SER A 129 16.40 -6.48 12.11
CA SER A 129 17.86 -6.49 12.30
C SER A 129 18.48 -7.03 11.02
N VAL A 130 18.72 -6.17 10.04
CA VAL A 130 19.45 -6.55 8.83
C VAL A 130 20.91 -6.77 9.23
N PRO A 131 21.49 -7.97 9.05
CA PRO A 131 22.92 -8.18 9.28
C PRO A 131 23.72 -7.18 8.46
N LYS A 132 24.81 -6.62 9.02
CA LYS A 132 25.60 -5.56 8.36
C LYS A 132 26.07 -5.91 6.94
N GLU A 133 26.20 -7.20 6.64
CA GLU A 133 26.58 -7.75 5.34
C GLU A 133 25.48 -7.60 4.26
N ASN A 134 24.23 -7.38 4.68
CA ASN A 134 23.06 -7.25 3.80
C ASN A 134 22.53 -5.80 3.74
N SER A 135 23.40 -4.79 3.83
CA SER A 135 23.00 -3.37 3.81
C SER A 135 22.22 -2.92 2.55
N THR A 136 22.23 -3.75 1.50
CA THR A 136 21.45 -3.56 0.26
C THR A 136 20.00 -4.06 0.37
N LEU A 137 19.67 -4.83 1.41
CA LEU A 137 18.32 -5.37 1.62
C LEU A 137 17.35 -4.24 1.92
N ASN A 138 16.50 -3.92 0.95
CA ASN A 138 15.39 -3.00 1.15
C ASN A 138 14.07 -3.77 1.32
N CYS A 139 13.64 -3.98 2.57
CA CYS A 139 12.37 -4.65 2.87
C CYS A 139 11.15 -3.80 2.52
N ALA A 140 11.34 -2.53 2.16
CA ALA A 140 10.30 -1.75 1.51
C ALA A 140 9.89 -2.31 0.13
N ALA A 141 10.58 -3.33 -0.40
CA ALA A 141 10.07 -4.14 -1.51
C ALA A 141 8.70 -4.75 -1.20
N PHE A 142 8.43 -5.16 0.05
CA PHE A 142 7.10 -5.59 0.47
C PHE A 142 6.07 -4.46 0.29
N THR A 143 6.38 -3.26 0.79
CA THR A 143 5.53 -2.08 0.62
C THR A 143 5.37 -1.69 -0.85
N ALA A 144 6.42 -1.82 -1.66
CA ALA A 144 6.38 -1.57 -3.10
C ALA A 144 5.35 -2.46 -3.78
N GLY A 145 5.39 -3.77 -3.52
CA GLY A 145 4.42 -4.71 -4.06
C GLY A 145 2.98 -4.43 -3.60
N LEU A 146 2.81 -4.03 -2.33
CA LEU A 146 1.52 -3.59 -1.79
C LEU A 146 0.97 -2.38 -2.55
N VAL A 147 1.78 -1.36 -2.76
CA VAL A 147 1.40 -0.15 -3.50
C VAL A 147 1.14 -0.47 -4.97
N GLU A 148 1.95 -1.33 -5.59
CA GLU A 148 1.75 -1.81 -6.96
C GLU A 148 0.37 -2.46 -7.14
N ALA A 149 -0.02 -3.33 -6.20
CA ALA A 149 -1.35 -3.94 -6.19
C ALA A 149 -2.47 -2.92 -6.07
N ILE A 150 -2.34 -1.95 -5.16
CA ILE A 150 -3.35 -0.90 -4.94
C ILE A 150 -3.54 -0.06 -6.19
N LEU A 151 -2.45 0.38 -6.82
CA LEU A 151 -2.50 1.20 -8.04
C LEU A 151 -3.12 0.42 -9.19
N THR A 152 -2.63 -0.80 -9.43
CA THR A 152 -3.11 -1.67 -10.52
C THR A 152 -4.60 -2.00 -10.35
N ALA A 153 -5.03 -2.42 -9.16
CA ALA A 153 -6.43 -2.76 -8.88
C ALA A 153 -7.36 -1.52 -8.87
N SER A 154 -6.80 -0.33 -8.68
CA SER A 154 -7.53 0.94 -8.84
C SER A 154 -7.62 1.42 -10.30
N GLY A 155 -7.06 0.68 -11.26
CA GLY A 155 -7.08 1.03 -12.68
C GLY A 155 -5.93 1.96 -13.11
N PHE A 156 -4.83 1.97 -12.36
CA PHE A 156 -3.59 2.69 -12.66
C PHE A 156 -2.43 1.68 -12.70
N PRO A 157 -2.35 0.81 -13.73
CA PRO A 157 -1.25 -0.13 -13.86
C PRO A 157 0.10 0.61 -13.83
N ALA A 158 1.00 0.11 -12.99
CA ALA A 158 2.29 0.69 -12.73
C ALA A 158 3.29 -0.38 -12.29
N LYS A 159 4.58 -0.09 -12.45
CA LYS A 159 5.66 -0.82 -11.79
C LYS A 159 6.14 -0.03 -10.59
N VAL A 160 6.20 -0.68 -9.43
CA VAL A 160 6.71 -0.07 -8.19
C VAL A 160 7.95 -0.80 -7.71
N THR A 161 8.99 -0.04 -7.39
CA THR A 161 10.28 -0.57 -6.92
C THR A 161 10.78 0.25 -5.74
N ALA A 162 11.54 -0.37 -4.84
CA ALA A 162 12.08 0.27 -3.64
C ALA A 162 13.58 0.53 -3.77
N HIS A 163 14.02 1.74 -3.44
CA HIS A 163 15.40 2.22 -3.59
C HIS A 163 15.87 2.96 -2.34
N TRP A 164 17.18 2.96 -2.10
CA TRP A 164 17.82 3.81 -1.10
C TRP A 164 18.14 5.16 -1.71
N HIS A 165 17.24 6.13 -1.55
CA HIS A 165 17.40 7.50 -2.03
C HIS A 165 16.67 8.45 -1.08
N LYS A 166 17.37 9.46 -0.54
CA LYS A 166 16.83 10.39 0.48
C LYS A 166 16.12 9.68 1.66
N GLY A 167 16.64 8.51 2.06
CA GLY A 167 15.94 7.54 2.91
C GLY A 167 15.55 6.32 2.09
N THR A 168 14.33 5.82 2.29
CA THR A 168 13.71 4.80 1.45
C THR A 168 12.71 5.43 0.50
N THR A 169 12.90 5.22 -0.79
CA THR A 169 12.04 5.75 -1.85
C THR A 169 11.35 4.62 -2.58
N LEU A 170 10.03 4.70 -2.73
CA LEU A 170 9.29 3.90 -3.69
C LEU A 170 9.19 4.68 -5.00
N MET A 171 9.82 4.15 -6.05
CA MET A 171 9.65 4.64 -7.41
C MET A 171 8.43 3.96 -8.02
N ILE A 172 7.45 4.76 -8.42
CA ILE A 172 6.23 4.35 -9.10
C ILE A 172 6.35 4.81 -10.55
N LYS A 173 6.38 3.87 -11.49
CA LYS A 173 6.39 4.16 -12.91
C LYS A 173 5.09 3.67 -13.54
N PHE A 174 4.21 4.58 -13.93
CA PHE A 174 2.96 4.24 -14.59
C PHE A 174 3.18 3.77 -16.03
N ASP A 175 2.26 2.94 -16.51
CA ASP A 175 2.20 2.60 -17.93
C ASP A 175 1.83 3.86 -18.74
N GLU A 176 2.37 3.96 -19.97
CA GLU A 176 2.11 5.08 -20.88
C GLU A 176 0.61 5.36 -21.07
N ALA A 177 -0.21 4.30 -21.15
CA ALA A 177 -1.65 4.40 -21.31
C ALA A 177 -2.35 5.12 -20.14
N VAL A 178 -1.79 5.03 -18.93
CA VAL A 178 -2.33 5.72 -17.75
C VAL A 178 -2.14 7.23 -17.87
N ILE A 179 -0.94 7.67 -18.24
CA ILE A 179 -0.62 9.09 -18.40
C ILE A 179 -1.38 9.68 -19.60
N ALA A 180 -1.44 8.96 -20.72
CA ALA A 180 -2.23 9.37 -21.88
C ALA A 180 -3.72 9.55 -21.51
N ARG A 181 -4.29 8.62 -20.75
CA ARG A 181 -5.67 8.73 -20.24
C ARG A 181 -5.83 9.93 -19.31
N ASP A 182 -4.92 10.12 -18.36
CA ASP A 182 -4.99 11.22 -17.39
C ASP A 182 -5.01 12.59 -18.08
N LYS A 183 -4.08 12.81 -19.02
CA LYS A 183 -4.03 14.03 -19.87
C LYS A 183 -5.33 14.25 -20.66
N SER A 184 -5.92 13.17 -21.20
CA SER A 184 -7.20 13.28 -21.93
C SER A 184 -8.38 13.71 -21.05
N LEU A 185 -8.30 13.45 -19.74
CA LEU A 185 -9.31 13.82 -18.75
C LEU A 185 -9.10 15.24 -18.20
N GLU A 186 -7.93 15.86 -18.39
CA GLU A 186 -7.67 17.26 -18.01
C GLU A 186 -8.35 18.26 -18.96
N GLY A 187 -8.63 17.87 -20.20
CA GLY A 187 -9.38 18.67 -21.17
C GLY A 187 -10.91 18.68 -20.97
N ARG A 188 -11.41 18.19 -19.84
CA ARG A 188 -12.83 18.13 -19.44
C ARG A 188 -13.00 18.73 -18.05
#